data_AF-A0A2I0KQN7-F1
#
_entry.id   AF-A0A2I0KQN7-F1
#
_cell.length_a   1.000
_cell.length_b   1.000
_cell.length_c   1.000
_cell.angle_alpha   90.00
_cell.angle_beta   90.00
_cell.angle_gamma   90.00
#
_symmetry.space_group_name_H-M   'P 1'
#
loop_
_entity.id
_entity.type
_entity.pdbx_description
1 polymer ?
#
loop_
_entity_poly.entity_id
_entity_poly.type
_entity_poly.pdbx_seq_one_letter_code
_entity_poly.pdbx_strand_id
1 'polypeptide(L)'
;MCEAGFAADERTLVIVLSACAKLGDLSLGRRLQAYIQENGVKRDVFVGNALVDMFLKCGDAALAHQVFKDMPVKNVVSWNSVILGLAQQGNFKEALRWVHAYIDKHDIRADGFIGNALIDMYSKCGSIGQALNVFQGMKLRDVYSYTAIIVGLAMHGEAKWALDIFSDMSETGIEPDQVTFVGVLSACSHAGLVEEGRRHFENMSSVYGLEPQPEHYGCLVDLLGRAGLFAEAEEIIRRMPMEPDAFVWGALLGACRIYGKVELGERAMKRLLEIEPEREGAYILMSNISNISLR
;
A
#
# COMPACT_ATOMS: atom_id res chain seq x y z
N MET A 1 28.14 -26.28 -0.36
CA MET A 1 26.99 -27.04 -0.91
C MET A 1 27.34 -27.72 -2.23
N CYS A 2 27.67 -26.99 -3.30
CA CYS A 2 28.10 -27.60 -4.57
C CYS A 2 29.38 -28.44 -4.44
N GLU A 3 30.37 -27.97 -3.67
CA GLU A 3 31.59 -28.73 -3.35
C GLU A 3 31.33 -29.98 -2.49
N ALA A 4 30.15 -30.09 -1.87
CA ALA A 4 29.73 -31.22 -1.06
C ALA A 4 28.73 -32.15 -1.77
N GLY A 5 28.46 -31.92 -3.07
CA GLY A 5 27.59 -32.78 -3.90
C GLY A 5 26.08 -32.64 -3.64
N PHE A 6 25.65 -31.64 -2.88
CA PHE A 6 24.23 -31.40 -2.61
C PHE A 6 23.62 -30.45 -3.64
N ALA A 7 22.53 -30.86 -4.29
CA ALA A 7 21.73 -30.01 -5.15
C ALA A 7 20.93 -29.00 -4.30
N ALA A 8 20.92 -27.73 -4.72
CA ALA A 8 20.13 -26.72 -4.04
C ALA A 8 18.65 -26.91 -4.36
N ASP A 9 17.81 -26.95 -3.33
CA ASP A 9 16.37 -26.96 -3.50
C ASP A 9 15.81 -25.53 -3.70
N GLU A 10 14.52 -25.47 -4.02
CA GLU A 10 13.80 -24.23 -4.29
C GLU A 10 13.93 -23.18 -3.17
N ARG A 11 13.78 -23.62 -1.90
CA ARG A 11 13.88 -22.75 -0.72
C ARG A 11 15.29 -22.18 -0.54
N THR A 12 16.30 -23.02 -0.72
CA THR A 12 17.70 -22.60 -0.65
C THR A 12 17.97 -21.52 -1.71
N LEU A 13 17.50 -21.72 -2.94
CA LEU A 13 17.66 -20.76 -4.01
C LEU A 13 17.00 -19.42 -3.72
N VAL A 14 15.76 -19.42 -3.20
CA VAL A 14 15.05 -18.17 -2.83
C VAL A 14 15.82 -17.39 -1.75
N ILE A 15 16.35 -18.07 -0.74
CA ILE A 15 17.14 -17.43 0.34
C ILE A 15 18.41 -16.80 -0.22
N VAL A 16 19.16 -17.53 -1.06
CA VAL A 16 20.41 -17.03 -1.63
C VAL A 16 20.14 -15.88 -2.61
N LEU A 17 19.09 -15.97 -3.43
CA LEU A 17 18.68 -14.87 -4.31
C LEU A 17 18.28 -13.62 -3.53
N SER A 18 17.56 -13.77 -2.43
CA SER A 18 17.21 -12.67 -1.53
C SER A 18 18.46 -12.01 -0.93
N ALA A 19 19.47 -12.81 -0.55
CA ALA A 19 20.76 -12.28 -0.09
C ALA A 19 21.51 -11.52 -1.20
N CYS A 20 21.54 -12.06 -2.43
CA CYS A 20 22.14 -11.37 -3.59
C CYS A 20 21.45 -10.03 -3.84
N ALA A 21 20.13 -9.99 -3.76
CA ALA A 21 19.33 -8.78 -3.96
C ALA A 21 19.67 -7.69 -2.92
N LYS A 22 19.86 -8.07 -1.65
CA LYS A 22 20.25 -7.15 -0.58
C LYS A 22 21.69 -6.65 -0.72
N LEU A 23 22.58 -7.49 -1.26
CA LEU A 23 24.01 -7.17 -1.42
C LEU A 23 24.33 -6.50 -2.77
N GLY A 24 23.38 -6.46 -3.71
CA GLY A 24 23.63 -5.97 -5.07
C GLY A 24 24.52 -6.89 -5.91
N ASP A 25 24.63 -8.18 -5.55
CA ASP A 25 25.54 -9.12 -6.23
C ASP A 25 24.88 -9.70 -7.50
N LEU A 26 24.94 -8.91 -8.57
CA LEU A 26 24.45 -9.31 -9.89
C LEU A 26 25.19 -10.54 -10.43
N SER A 27 26.48 -10.68 -10.12
CA SER A 27 27.32 -11.75 -10.64
C SER A 27 26.86 -13.11 -10.11
N LEU A 28 26.58 -13.19 -8.81
CA LEU A 28 26.17 -14.42 -8.16
C LEU A 28 24.79 -14.86 -8.65
N GLY A 29 23.80 -13.97 -8.74
CA GLY A 29 22.49 -14.45 -9.17
C GLY A 29 22.34 -14.66 -10.69
N ARG A 30 23.21 -14.10 -11.56
CA ARG A 30 23.36 -14.62 -12.94
C ARG A 30 23.83 -16.08 -12.93
N ARG A 31 24.80 -16.42 -12.09
CA ARG A 31 25.26 -17.82 -11.92
C ARG A 31 24.14 -18.71 -11.37
N LEU A 32 23.34 -18.23 -10.43
CA LEU A 32 22.19 -18.98 -9.91
C LEU A 32 21.11 -19.19 -10.98
N GLN A 33 20.83 -18.19 -11.84
CA GLN A 33 19.90 -18.36 -12.95
C GLN A 33 20.36 -19.43 -13.94
N ALA A 34 21.66 -19.44 -14.29
CA ALA A 34 22.25 -20.46 -15.14
C ALA A 34 22.17 -21.85 -14.47
N TYR A 35 22.52 -21.94 -13.19
CA TYR A 35 22.39 -23.18 -12.41
C TYR A 35 20.97 -23.74 -12.44
N ILE A 36 19.95 -22.88 -12.24
CA ILE A 36 18.53 -23.27 -12.30
C ILE A 36 18.17 -23.84 -13.68
N GLN A 37 18.68 -23.26 -14.77
CA GLN A 37 18.44 -23.74 -16.14
C GLN A 37 19.14 -25.07 -16.42
N GLU A 38 20.41 -25.18 -16.05
CA GLU A 38 21.24 -26.37 -16.31
C GLU A 38 20.79 -27.60 -15.51
N ASN A 39 20.30 -27.38 -14.29
CA ASN A 39 19.91 -28.47 -13.38
C ASN A 39 18.40 -28.76 -13.41
N GLY A 40 17.65 -28.13 -14.31
CA GLY A 40 16.21 -28.35 -14.47
C GLY A 40 15.40 -28.06 -13.21
N VAL A 41 15.89 -27.17 -12.33
CA VAL A 41 15.17 -26.81 -11.11
C VAL A 41 13.86 -26.14 -11.51
N LYS A 42 12.75 -26.62 -10.94
CA LYS A 42 11.42 -26.12 -11.25
C LYS A 42 11.37 -24.62 -10.95
N ARG A 43 11.19 -23.80 -12.00
CA ARG A 43 10.87 -22.37 -11.87
C ARG A 43 9.40 -22.22 -11.53
N ASP A 44 9.11 -22.46 -10.27
CA ASP A 44 7.81 -22.14 -9.74
C ASP A 44 7.69 -20.63 -9.45
N VAL A 45 6.54 -20.22 -8.94
CA VAL A 45 6.26 -18.78 -8.74
C VAL A 45 7.21 -18.16 -7.70
N PHE A 46 7.69 -18.93 -6.71
CA PHE A 46 8.56 -18.42 -5.66
C PHE A 46 9.98 -18.16 -6.18
N VAL A 47 10.57 -19.11 -6.91
CA VAL A 47 11.91 -18.92 -7.52
C VAL A 47 11.87 -17.84 -8.60
N GLY A 48 10.80 -17.82 -9.41
CA GLY A 48 10.59 -16.77 -10.42
C GLY A 48 10.56 -15.38 -9.80
N ASN A 49 9.78 -15.20 -8.73
CA ASN A 49 9.70 -13.92 -8.01
C ASN A 49 11.03 -13.51 -7.38
N ALA A 50 11.77 -14.45 -6.79
CA ALA A 50 13.07 -14.18 -6.18
C ALA A 50 14.12 -13.75 -7.22
N LEU A 51 14.11 -14.36 -8.41
CA LEU A 51 14.98 -13.96 -9.53
C LEU A 51 14.62 -12.58 -10.04
N VAL A 52 13.34 -12.29 -10.23
CA VAL A 52 12.86 -10.97 -10.67
C VAL A 52 13.27 -9.88 -9.66
N ASP A 53 13.01 -10.09 -8.37
CA ASP A 53 13.38 -9.14 -7.30
C ASP A 53 14.89 -8.90 -7.25
N MET A 54 15.69 -9.98 -7.32
CA MET A 54 17.15 -9.88 -7.36
C MET A 54 17.60 -9.01 -8.54
N PHE A 55 17.21 -9.37 -9.77
CA PHE A 55 17.72 -8.68 -10.96
C PHE A 55 17.30 -7.22 -11.00
N LEU A 56 16.10 -6.89 -10.54
CA LEU A 56 15.66 -5.50 -10.46
C LEU A 56 16.46 -4.69 -9.42
N LYS A 57 16.69 -5.24 -8.22
CA LYS A 57 17.51 -4.56 -7.20
C LYS A 57 18.98 -4.39 -7.62
N CYS A 58 19.47 -5.30 -8.44
CA CYS A 58 20.81 -5.24 -9.02
C CYS A 58 20.90 -4.40 -10.32
N GLY A 59 19.81 -3.76 -10.75
CA GLY A 59 19.80 -2.86 -11.91
C GLY A 59 19.66 -3.54 -13.28
N ASP A 60 19.46 -4.86 -13.35
CA ASP A 60 19.27 -5.59 -14.62
C ASP A 60 17.80 -5.83 -14.93
N ALA A 61 17.11 -4.76 -15.34
CA ALA A 61 15.71 -4.84 -15.75
C ALA A 61 15.48 -5.77 -16.96
N ALA A 62 16.44 -5.87 -17.88
CA ALA A 62 16.28 -6.69 -19.08
C ALA A 62 16.14 -8.18 -18.73
N LEU A 63 16.99 -8.66 -17.84
CA LEU A 63 16.97 -10.05 -17.40
C LEU A 63 15.77 -10.33 -16.47
N ALA A 64 15.41 -9.39 -15.60
CA ALA A 64 14.18 -9.47 -14.82
C ALA A 64 12.94 -9.61 -15.71
N HIS A 65 12.83 -8.81 -16.78
CA HIS A 65 11.72 -8.92 -17.74
C HIS A 65 11.71 -10.28 -18.45
N GLN A 66 12.88 -10.81 -18.82
CA GLN A 66 12.97 -12.13 -19.44
C GLN A 66 12.52 -13.22 -18.48
N VAL A 67 13.03 -13.23 -17.25
CA VAL A 67 12.62 -14.19 -16.22
C VAL A 67 11.11 -14.12 -16.01
N PHE A 68 10.55 -12.91 -15.86
CA PHE A 68 9.12 -12.72 -15.67
C PHE A 68 8.31 -13.28 -16.86
N LYS A 69 8.73 -13.01 -18.11
CA LYS A 69 8.08 -13.57 -19.30
C LYS A 69 8.07 -15.09 -19.29
N ASP A 70 9.20 -15.69 -18.92
CA ASP A 70 9.39 -17.14 -18.89
C ASP A 70 8.65 -17.84 -17.73
N MET A 71 8.10 -17.09 -16.76
CA MET A 71 7.33 -17.67 -15.65
C MET A 71 6.01 -18.28 -16.16
N PRO A 72 5.74 -19.57 -15.88
CA PRO A 72 4.52 -20.26 -16.35
C PRO A 72 3.26 -19.76 -15.64
N VAL A 73 3.39 -19.34 -14.39
CA VAL A 73 2.32 -18.75 -13.58
C VAL A 73 2.86 -17.48 -12.94
N LYS A 74 2.08 -16.39 -12.98
CA LYS A 74 2.40 -15.09 -12.40
C LYS A 74 1.34 -14.77 -11.35
N ASN A 75 1.75 -14.31 -10.17
CA ASN A 75 0.85 -13.91 -9.09
C ASN A 75 1.06 -12.42 -8.70
N VAL A 76 0.40 -11.91 -7.65
CA VAL A 76 0.43 -10.48 -7.26
C VAL A 76 1.87 -10.13 -6.95
N VAL A 77 2.57 -11.03 -6.28
CA VAL A 77 3.98 -10.87 -5.93
C VAL A 77 4.82 -10.70 -7.20
N SER A 78 4.58 -11.50 -8.25
CA SER A 78 5.30 -11.35 -9.53
C SER A 78 5.12 -9.97 -10.14
N TRP A 79 3.88 -9.49 -10.25
CA TRP A 79 3.58 -8.18 -10.82
C TRP A 79 4.11 -7.04 -9.95
N ASN A 80 3.93 -7.13 -8.63
CA ASN A 80 4.44 -6.16 -7.66
C ASN A 80 5.96 -6.08 -7.70
N SER A 81 6.67 -7.21 -7.81
CA SER A 81 8.13 -7.22 -7.92
C SER A 81 8.60 -6.46 -9.16
N VAL A 82 8.00 -6.69 -10.34
CA VAL A 82 8.34 -5.95 -11.56
C VAL A 82 8.06 -4.46 -11.42
N ILE A 83 6.87 -4.10 -10.91
CA ILE A 83 6.47 -2.70 -10.74
C ILE A 83 7.39 -1.98 -9.75
N LEU A 84 7.60 -2.54 -8.56
CA LEU A 84 8.43 -1.94 -7.51
C LEU A 84 9.90 -1.88 -7.92
N GLY A 85 10.42 -2.94 -8.52
CA GLY A 85 11.82 -2.98 -8.92
C GLY A 85 12.16 -2.01 -10.03
N LEU A 86 11.27 -1.82 -11.01
CA LEU A 86 11.45 -0.79 -12.06
C LEU A 86 11.20 0.63 -11.52
N ALA A 87 10.28 0.78 -10.56
CA ALA A 87 10.07 2.03 -9.84
C ALA A 87 11.33 2.50 -9.10
N GLN A 88 12.03 1.57 -8.42
CA GLN A 88 13.26 1.85 -7.68
C GLN A 88 14.42 2.29 -8.60
N GLN A 89 14.41 1.90 -9.87
CA GLN A 89 15.39 2.33 -10.87
C GLN A 89 15.10 3.73 -11.43
N GLY A 90 14.19 4.49 -10.80
CA GLY A 90 13.86 5.87 -11.20
C GLY A 90 12.95 5.97 -12.42
N ASN A 91 12.40 4.85 -12.89
CA ASN A 91 11.64 4.81 -14.15
C ASN A 91 10.26 4.18 -13.99
N PHE A 92 9.54 4.62 -12.95
CA PHE A 92 8.19 4.15 -12.65
C PHE A 92 7.27 4.23 -13.88
N LYS A 93 7.26 5.35 -14.61
CA LYS A 93 6.38 5.52 -15.78
C LYS A 93 6.68 4.53 -16.91
N GLU A 94 7.94 4.14 -17.11
CA GLU A 94 8.28 3.14 -18.12
C GLU A 94 7.87 1.74 -17.69
N ALA A 95 7.97 1.43 -16.39
CA ALA A 95 7.41 0.21 -15.80
C ALA A 95 5.92 0.07 -16.11
N LEU A 96 5.16 1.15 -15.92
CA LEU A 96 3.73 1.21 -16.20
C LEU A 96 3.42 0.94 -17.66
N ARG A 97 4.11 1.64 -18.57
CA ARG A 97 3.91 1.48 -20.01
C ARG A 97 4.25 0.07 -20.45
N TRP A 98 5.30 -0.51 -19.89
CA TRP A 98 5.69 -1.88 -20.18
C TRP A 98 4.65 -2.88 -19.69
N VAL A 99 4.18 -2.77 -18.44
CA VAL A 99 3.14 -3.64 -17.87
C VAL A 99 1.85 -3.54 -18.69
N HIS A 100 1.38 -2.34 -19.00
CA HIS A 100 0.18 -2.12 -19.80
C HIS A 100 0.33 -2.70 -21.21
N ALA A 101 1.43 -2.39 -21.90
CA ALA A 101 1.69 -2.92 -23.25
C ALA A 101 1.86 -4.45 -23.25
N TYR A 102 2.40 -5.03 -22.19
CA TYR A 102 2.52 -6.48 -22.04
C TYR A 102 1.13 -7.12 -21.88
N ILE A 103 0.25 -6.52 -21.08
CA ILE A 103 -1.13 -6.98 -20.88
C ILE A 103 -1.90 -6.93 -22.20
N ASP A 104 -1.85 -5.79 -22.90
CA ASP A 104 -2.52 -5.60 -24.20
C ASP A 104 -1.99 -6.58 -25.25
N LYS A 105 -0.67 -6.70 -25.37
CA LYS A 105 -0.02 -7.56 -26.37
C LYS A 105 -0.36 -9.04 -26.18
N HIS A 106 -0.55 -9.46 -24.94
CA HIS A 106 -0.81 -10.86 -24.59
C HIS A 106 -2.29 -11.17 -24.35
N ASP A 107 -3.19 -10.20 -24.63
CA ASP A 107 -4.64 -10.29 -24.35
C ASP A 107 -4.92 -10.80 -22.92
N ILE A 108 -4.08 -10.36 -21.98
CA ILE A 108 -4.22 -10.74 -20.58
C ILE A 108 -5.43 -9.97 -20.07
N ARG A 109 -6.51 -10.69 -19.79
CA ARG A 109 -7.68 -10.06 -19.17
C ARG A 109 -7.28 -9.52 -17.81
N ALA A 110 -7.61 -8.25 -17.56
CA ALA A 110 -7.69 -7.72 -16.20
C ALA A 110 -8.84 -8.43 -15.48
N ASP A 111 -8.59 -9.65 -15.04
CA ASP A 111 -9.41 -10.36 -14.07
C ASP A 111 -9.27 -9.68 -12.70
N GLY A 112 -10.04 -10.14 -11.70
CA GLY A 112 -10.02 -9.54 -10.36
C GLY A 112 -8.60 -9.33 -9.84
N PHE A 113 -7.74 -10.31 -10.04
CA PHE A 113 -6.39 -10.27 -9.50
C PHE A 113 -5.43 -9.29 -10.20
N ILE A 114 -5.36 -9.35 -11.53
CA ILE A 114 -4.48 -8.47 -12.31
C ILE A 114 -5.03 -7.05 -12.29
N GLY A 115 -6.35 -6.89 -12.36
CA GLY A 115 -7.03 -5.59 -12.22
C GLY A 115 -6.70 -4.92 -10.90
N ASN A 116 -6.76 -5.64 -9.78
CA ASN A 116 -6.45 -5.09 -8.45
C ASN A 116 -5.00 -4.63 -8.35
N ALA A 117 -4.06 -5.41 -8.87
CA ALA A 117 -2.64 -5.05 -8.89
C ALA A 117 -2.39 -3.78 -9.74
N LEU A 118 -3.06 -3.66 -10.89
CA LEU A 118 -2.97 -2.48 -11.74
C LEU A 118 -3.59 -1.23 -11.07
N ILE A 119 -4.73 -1.37 -10.39
CA ILE A 119 -5.39 -0.27 -9.68
C ILE A 119 -4.48 0.26 -8.56
N ASP A 120 -3.97 -0.63 -7.69
CA ASP A 120 -3.07 -0.26 -6.60
C ASP A 120 -1.82 0.45 -7.13
N MET A 121 -1.23 -0.13 -8.18
CA MET A 121 -0.08 0.45 -8.84
C MET A 121 -0.41 1.84 -9.40
N TYR A 122 -1.43 2.01 -10.25
CA TYR A 122 -1.68 3.30 -10.92
C TYR A 122 -2.02 4.39 -9.91
N SER A 123 -2.69 4.01 -8.81
CA SER A 123 -2.97 4.88 -7.67
C SER A 123 -1.68 5.35 -7.01
N LYS A 124 -0.74 4.45 -6.67
CA LYS A 124 0.56 4.84 -6.07
C LYS A 124 1.45 5.69 -7.00
N CYS A 125 1.18 5.72 -8.31
CA CYS A 125 1.94 6.49 -9.30
C CYS A 125 1.48 7.94 -9.50
N GLY A 126 0.36 8.34 -8.88
CA GLY A 126 -0.30 9.58 -9.28
C GLY A 126 -1.03 9.49 -10.61
N SER A 127 -1.31 8.29 -11.13
CA SER A 127 -2.05 8.08 -12.38
C SER A 127 -3.46 7.57 -12.10
N ILE A 128 -4.18 8.24 -11.19
CA ILE A 128 -5.51 7.79 -10.71
C ILE A 128 -6.55 7.61 -11.82
N GLY A 129 -6.49 8.41 -12.89
CA GLY A 129 -7.36 8.24 -14.06
C GLY A 129 -7.16 6.89 -14.78
N GLN A 130 -5.92 6.37 -14.81
CA GLN A 130 -5.67 5.04 -15.38
C GLN A 130 -6.15 3.92 -14.44
N ALA A 131 -6.04 4.11 -13.12
CA ALA A 131 -6.62 3.19 -12.15
C ALA A 131 -8.15 3.08 -12.33
N LEU A 132 -8.82 4.22 -12.51
CA LEU A 132 -10.26 4.27 -12.81
C LEU A 132 -10.61 3.55 -14.12
N ASN A 133 -9.84 3.77 -15.19
CA ASN A 133 -10.06 3.08 -16.47
C ASN A 133 -9.95 1.56 -16.32
N VAL A 134 -8.97 1.06 -15.56
CA VAL A 134 -8.82 -0.36 -15.27
C VAL A 134 -10.04 -0.86 -14.51
N PHE A 135 -10.41 -0.20 -13.40
CA PHE A 135 -11.56 -0.58 -12.58
C PHE A 135 -12.87 -0.63 -13.40
N GLN A 136 -13.11 0.37 -14.24
CA GLN A 136 -14.29 0.44 -15.11
C GLN A 136 -14.28 -0.68 -16.16
N GLY A 137 -13.11 -1.05 -16.68
CA GLY A 137 -12.94 -2.12 -17.66
C GLY A 137 -13.04 -3.55 -17.10
N MET A 138 -13.00 -3.72 -15.77
CA MET A 138 -13.13 -5.04 -15.14
C MET A 138 -14.55 -5.58 -15.27
N LYS A 139 -14.67 -6.82 -15.77
CA LYS A 139 -15.97 -7.52 -15.90
C LYS A 139 -16.48 -8.09 -14.58
N LEU A 140 -15.56 -8.51 -13.72
CA LEU A 140 -15.85 -9.05 -12.39
C LEU A 140 -15.02 -8.23 -11.41
N ARG A 141 -15.73 -7.55 -10.51
CA ARG A 141 -15.15 -6.77 -9.42
C ARG A 141 -15.46 -7.50 -8.12
N ASP A 142 -14.49 -7.49 -7.23
CA ASP A 142 -14.60 -8.05 -5.89
C ASP A 142 -14.33 -6.96 -4.85
N VAL A 143 -14.44 -7.32 -3.57
CA VAL A 143 -14.14 -6.41 -2.45
C VAL A 143 -12.78 -5.73 -2.63
N TYR A 144 -11.76 -6.48 -3.04
CA TYR A 144 -10.41 -5.96 -3.27
C TYR A 144 -10.34 -4.92 -4.40
N SER A 145 -11.11 -5.10 -5.48
CA SER A 145 -11.19 -4.15 -6.59
C SER A 145 -11.73 -2.80 -6.12
N TYR A 146 -12.82 -2.82 -5.36
CA TYR A 146 -13.46 -1.64 -4.78
C TYR A 146 -12.54 -0.98 -3.74
N THR A 147 -12.01 -1.76 -2.79
CA THR A 147 -11.10 -1.26 -1.77
C THR A 147 -9.88 -0.56 -2.39
N ALA A 148 -9.24 -1.18 -3.39
CA ALA A 148 -8.06 -0.61 -4.02
C ALA A 148 -8.34 0.74 -4.69
N ILE A 149 -9.46 0.86 -5.43
CA ILE A 149 -9.78 2.12 -6.11
C ILE A 149 -10.26 3.20 -5.11
N ILE A 150 -11.00 2.84 -4.07
CA ILE A 150 -11.46 3.77 -3.01
C ILE A 150 -10.25 4.37 -2.28
N VAL A 151 -9.32 3.51 -1.83
CA VAL A 151 -8.08 3.96 -1.18
C VAL A 151 -7.26 4.82 -2.15
N GLY A 152 -7.14 4.40 -3.41
CA GLY A 152 -6.45 5.18 -4.44
C GLY A 152 -7.05 6.59 -4.61
N LEU A 153 -8.36 6.70 -4.76
CA LEU A 153 -9.05 8.00 -4.88
C LEU A 153 -8.87 8.86 -3.63
N ALA A 154 -8.97 8.26 -2.43
CA ALA A 154 -8.73 8.94 -1.16
C ALA A 154 -7.32 9.55 -1.08
N MET A 155 -6.29 8.81 -1.53
CA MET A 155 -4.89 9.28 -1.57
C MET A 155 -4.69 10.49 -2.50
N HIS A 156 -5.51 10.61 -3.55
CA HIS A 156 -5.44 11.71 -4.52
C HIS A 156 -6.42 12.86 -4.23
N GLY A 157 -7.11 12.82 -3.09
CA GLY A 157 -8.07 13.86 -2.70
C GLY A 157 -9.38 13.83 -3.49
N GLU A 158 -9.63 12.76 -4.25
CA GLU A 158 -10.84 12.57 -5.06
C GLU A 158 -11.98 11.98 -4.21
N ALA A 159 -12.29 12.63 -3.09
CA ALA A 159 -13.19 12.08 -2.07
C ALA A 159 -14.61 11.82 -2.59
N LYS A 160 -15.13 12.69 -3.46
CA LYS A 160 -16.45 12.50 -4.06
C LYS A 160 -16.52 11.19 -4.85
N TRP A 161 -15.54 10.95 -5.73
CA TRP A 161 -15.46 9.71 -6.49
C TRP A 161 -15.29 8.50 -5.58
N ALA A 162 -14.49 8.61 -4.51
CA ALA A 162 -14.33 7.51 -3.55
C ALA A 162 -15.66 7.11 -2.89
N LEU A 163 -16.47 8.10 -2.50
CA LEU A 163 -17.80 7.87 -1.90
C LEU A 163 -18.84 7.38 -2.92
N ASP A 164 -18.78 7.86 -4.16
CA ASP A 164 -19.63 7.38 -5.26
C ASP A 164 -19.34 5.89 -5.54
N ILE A 165 -18.05 5.49 -5.60
CA ILE A 165 -17.65 4.09 -5.79
C ILE A 165 -18.02 3.22 -4.58
N PHE A 166 -17.90 3.72 -3.36
CA PHE A 166 -18.37 3.01 -2.17
C PHE A 166 -19.89 2.78 -2.18
N SER A 167 -20.65 3.74 -2.70
CA SER A 167 -22.11 3.60 -2.85
C SER A 167 -22.45 2.53 -3.91
N ASP A 168 -21.79 2.56 -5.06
CA ASP A 168 -21.91 1.54 -6.12
C ASP A 168 -21.57 0.12 -5.62
N MET A 169 -20.60 0.00 -4.70
CA MET A 169 -20.24 -1.27 -4.07
C MET A 169 -21.44 -1.92 -3.35
N SER A 170 -22.18 -1.13 -2.60
CA SER A 170 -23.38 -1.60 -1.88
C SER A 170 -24.52 -1.94 -2.84
N GLU A 171 -24.71 -1.15 -3.91
CA GLU A 171 -25.73 -1.40 -4.93
C GLU A 171 -25.47 -2.67 -5.75
N THR A 172 -24.20 -3.05 -5.92
CA THR A 172 -23.79 -4.28 -6.59
C THR A 172 -23.80 -5.51 -5.67
N GLY A 173 -24.17 -5.35 -4.40
CA GLY A 173 -24.27 -6.43 -3.42
C GLY A 173 -22.91 -6.94 -2.92
N ILE A 174 -21.84 -6.16 -3.12
CA ILE A 174 -20.51 -6.48 -2.60
C ILE A 174 -20.37 -5.77 -1.25
N GLU A 175 -20.12 -6.55 -0.20
CA GLU A 175 -20.01 -5.98 1.15
C GLU A 175 -18.61 -5.40 1.39
N PRO A 176 -18.52 -4.18 1.96
CA PRO A 176 -17.24 -3.60 2.33
C PRO A 176 -16.58 -4.35 3.48
N ASP A 177 -15.25 -4.32 3.51
CA ASP A 177 -14.43 -4.86 4.59
C ASP A 177 -13.80 -3.76 5.44
N GLN A 178 -13.02 -4.17 6.45
CA GLN A 178 -12.26 -3.28 7.33
C GLN A 178 -11.39 -2.29 6.53
N VAL A 179 -10.66 -2.77 5.51
CA VAL A 179 -9.76 -1.91 4.73
C VAL A 179 -10.55 -0.91 3.87
N THR A 180 -11.74 -1.29 3.40
CA THR A 180 -12.64 -0.40 2.66
C THR A 180 -13.00 0.84 3.49
N PHE A 181 -13.35 0.65 4.76
CA PHE A 181 -13.70 1.75 5.66
C PHE A 181 -12.53 2.66 5.98
N VAL A 182 -11.31 2.14 6.09
CA VAL A 182 -10.10 2.99 6.17
C VAL A 182 -10.00 3.92 4.96
N GLY A 183 -10.25 3.40 3.74
CA GLY A 183 -10.28 4.21 2.52
C GLY A 183 -11.34 5.29 2.53
N VAL A 184 -12.58 4.94 2.90
CA VAL A 184 -13.72 5.88 2.99
C VAL A 184 -13.47 6.98 4.03
N LEU A 185 -13.01 6.63 5.22
CA LEU A 185 -12.73 7.59 6.29
C LEU A 185 -11.55 8.50 5.93
N SER A 186 -10.53 7.96 5.26
CA SER A 186 -9.41 8.76 4.74
C SER A 186 -9.87 9.78 3.69
N ALA A 187 -10.76 9.37 2.77
CA ALA A 187 -11.37 10.27 1.80
C ALA A 187 -12.14 11.41 2.50
N CYS A 188 -12.94 11.07 3.51
CA CYS A 188 -13.66 12.07 4.32
C CYS A 188 -12.70 13.02 5.03
N SER A 189 -11.62 12.50 5.64
CA SER A 189 -10.58 13.28 6.31
C SER A 189 -9.95 14.31 5.36
N HIS A 190 -9.50 13.86 4.19
CA HIS A 190 -8.83 14.73 3.22
C HIS A 190 -9.75 15.81 2.62
N ALA A 191 -11.05 15.53 2.50
CA ALA A 191 -12.03 16.50 2.02
C ALA A 191 -12.72 17.32 3.13
N GLY A 192 -12.41 17.05 4.41
CA GLY A 192 -13.05 17.73 5.54
C GLY A 192 -14.53 17.40 5.72
N LEU A 193 -14.99 16.24 5.25
CA LEU A 193 -16.39 15.80 5.33
C LEU A 193 -16.68 15.19 6.70
N VAL A 194 -16.73 16.02 7.73
CA VAL A 194 -16.86 15.60 9.14
C VAL A 194 -18.11 14.73 9.38
N GLU A 195 -19.28 15.20 8.95
CA GLU A 195 -20.54 14.49 9.18
C GLU A 195 -20.60 13.15 8.43
N GLU A 196 -20.09 13.11 7.19
CA GLU A 196 -20.01 11.88 6.41
C GLU A 196 -19.05 10.87 7.04
N GLY A 197 -17.88 11.33 7.52
CA GLY A 197 -16.92 10.46 8.19
C GLY A 197 -17.48 9.84 9.47
N ARG A 198 -18.21 10.62 10.29
CA ARG A 198 -18.94 10.10 11.47
C ARG A 198 -19.96 9.04 11.08
N ARG A 199 -20.80 9.35 10.10
CA ARG A 199 -21.85 8.48 9.60
C ARG A 199 -21.28 7.14 9.11
N HIS A 200 -20.20 7.18 8.33
CA HIS A 200 -19.54 5.96 7.85
C HIS A 200 -18.88 5.17 8.98
N PHE A 201 -18.27 5.85 9.96
CA PHE A 201 -17.71 5.19 11.13
C PHE A 201 -18.77 4.47 11.96
N GLU A 202 -19.94 5.08 12.16
CA GLU A 202 -21.07 4.45 12.88
C GLU A 202 -21.73 3.31 12.08
N ASN A 203 -21.89 3.50 10.76
CA ASN A 203 -22.45 2.50 9.87
C ASN A 203 -21.59 1.24 9.80
N MET A 204 -20.27 1.37 9.91
CA MET A 204 -19.35 0.24 9.94
C MET A 204 -19.81 -0.84 10.94
N SER A 205 -20.16 -0.45 12.16
CA SER A 205 -20.65 -1.38 13.18
C SER A 205 -22.15 -1.65 13.09
N SER A 206 -22.96 -0.61 12.88
CA SER A 206 -24.43 -0.74 12.99
C SER A 206 -25.07 -1.38 11.75
N VAL A 207 -24.48 -1.19 10.57
CA VAL A 207 -25.01 -1.71 9.29
C VAL A 207 -24.22 -2.92 8.82
N TYR A 208 -22.88 -2.88 8.89
CA TYR A 208 -22.03 -3.93 8.33
C TYR A 208 -21.49 -4.91 9.38
N GLY A 209 -21.75 -4.68 10.67
CA GLY A 209 -21.30 -5.58 11.75
C GLY A 209 -19.78 -5.65 11.90
N LEU A 210 -19.06 -4.66 11.39
CA LEU A 210 -17.59 -4.58 11.46
C LEU A 210 -17.18 -3.81 12.71
N GLU A 211 -16.34 -4.44 13.54
CA GLU A 211 -15.78 -3.79 14.73
C GLU A 211 -14.63 -2.84 14.36
N PRO A 212 -14.64 -1.56 14.78
CA PRO A 212 -13.60 -0.60 14.45
C PRO A 212 -12.26 -0.96 15.09
N GLN A 213 -11.21 -0.96 14.27
CA GLN A 213 -9.80 -1.18 14.66
C GLN A 213 -9.03 0.16 14.80
N PRO A 214 -7.82 0.20 15.40
CA PRO A 214 -7.05 1.42 15.59
C PRO A 214 -6.91 2.30 14.35
N GLU A 215 -6.78 1.70 13.16
CA GLU A 215 -6.66 2.41 11.89
C GLU A 215 -7.91 3.26 11.58
N HIS A 216 -9.10 2.76 11.90
CA HIS A 216 -10.37 3.49 11.71
C HIS A 216 -10.47 4.68 12.65
N TYR A 217 -10.11 4.47 13.92
CA TYR A 217 -10.04 5.54 14.91
C TYR A 217 -9.00 6.59 14.52
N GLY A 218 -7.85 6.17 13.98
CA GLY A 218 -6.82 7.07 13.49
C GLY A 218 -7.31 7.96 12.35
N CYS A 219 -8.06 7.40 11.38
CA CYS A 219 -8.69 8.19 10.31
C CYS A 219 -9.73 9.18 10.86
N LEU A 220 -10.55 8.78 11.84
CA LEU A 220 -11.53 9.66 12.47
C LEU A 220 -10.87 10.79 13.28
N VAL A 221 -9.80 10.48 14.00
CA VAL A 221 -8.98 11.47 14.73
C VAL A 221 -8.30 12.45 13.77
N ASP A 222 -7.77 11.98 12.64
CA ASP A 222 -7.21 12.83 11.58
C ASP A 222 -8.27 13.79 11.03
N LEU A 223 -9.47 13.28 10.71
CA LEU A 223 -10.61 14.08 10.24
C LEU A 223 -11.01 15.17 11.24
N LEU A 224 -11.26 14.79 12.49
CA LEU A 224 -11.66 15.72 13.55
C LEU A 224 -10.57 16.75 13.85
N GLY A 225 -9.32 16.29 13.92
CA GLY A 225 -8.16 17.14 14.15
C GLY A 225 -7.96 18.18 13.03
N ARG A 226 -8.09 17.78 11.76
CA ARG A 226 -8.04 18.69 10.60
C ARG A 226 -9.19 19.68 10.56
N ALA A 227 -10.34 19.33 11.14
CA ALA A 227 -11.47 20.24 11.31
C ALA A 227 -11.35 21.14 12.55
N GLY A 228 -10.30 20.98 13.37
CA GLY A 228 -10.08 21.74 14.60
C GLY A 228 -10.89 21.26 15.82
N LEU A 229 -11.55 20.10 15.72
CA LEU A 229 -12.39 19.50 16.76
C LEU A 229 -11.56 18.68 17.76
N PHE A 230 -10.52 19.29 18.36
CA PHE A 230 -9.53 18.60 19.19
C PHE A 230 -10.10 17.94 20.45
N ALA A 231 -11.05 18.60 21.13
CA ALA A 231 -11.65 18.06 22.35
C ALA A 231 -12.35 16.73 22.07
N GLU A 232 -12.99 16.64 20.90
CA GLU A 232 -13.66 15.42 20.46
C GLU A 232 -12.66 14.38 19.97
N ALA A 233 -11.62 14.77 19.23
CA ALA A 233 -10.55 13.87 18.84
C ALA A 233 -9.90 13.20 20.07
N GLU A 234 -9.64 13.95 21.15
CA GLU A 234 -9.14 13.38 22.42
C GLU A 234 -10.16 12.45 23.08
N GLU A 235 -11.46 12.76 23.00
CA GLU A 235 -12.52 11.91 23.55
C GLU A 235 -12.65 10.59 22.79
N ILE A 236 -12.56 10.64 21.45
CA ILE A 236 -12.53 9.43 20.62
C ILE A 236 -11.37 8.53 21.04
N ILE A 237 -10.17 9.09 21.23
CA ILE A 237 -9.00 8.31 21.69
C ILE A 237 -9.25 7.68 23.07
N ARG A 238 -9.86 8.41 24.00
CA ARG A 238 -10.17 7.87 25.35
C ARG A 238 -11.21 6.76 25.32
N ARG A 239 -12.16 6.81 24.38
CA ARG A 239 -13.26 5.84 24.25
C ARG A 239 -12.90 4.62 23.42
N MET A 240 -11.70 4.58 22.82
CA MET A 240 -11.23 3.40 22.09
C MET A 240 -11.27 2.17 23.01
N PRO A 241 -11.85 1.04 22.55
CA PRO A 241 -11.88 -0.20 23.32
C PRO A 241 -10.53 -0.94 23.33
N MET A 242 -9.52 -0.40 22.64
CA MET A 242 -8.16 -0.92 22.56
C MET A 242 -7.13 0.20 22.74
N GLU A 243 -5.88 -0.18 22.99
CA GLU A 243 -4.77 0.77 23.10
C GLU A 243 -4.55 1.53 21.78
N PRO A 244 -4.43 2.87 21.80
CA PRO A 244 -4.15 3.64 20.60
C PRO A 244 -2.75 3.38 20.06
N ASP A 245 -2.64 3.14 18.75
CA ASP A 245 -1.39 2.83 18.08
C ASP A 245 -0.62 4.09 17.63
N ALA A 246 0.52 3.87 16.98
CA ALA A 246 1.35 4.95 16.46
C ALA A 246 0.65 5.76 15.35
N PHE A 247 -0.33 5.19 14.65
CA PHE A 247 -1.09 5.89 13.63
C PHE A 247 -2.07 6.91 14.25
N VAL A 248 -2.81 6.54 15.30
CA VAL A 248 -3.72 7.44 16.03
C VAL A 248 -2.99 8.65 16.61
N TRP A 249 -1.88 8.42 17.32
CA TRP A 249 -1.10 9.54 17.88
C TRP A 249 -0.43 10.39 16.79
N GLY A 250 0.02 9.76 15.70
CA GLY A 250 0.55 10.45 14.52
C GLY A 250 -0.47 11.36 13.85
N ALA A 251 -1.73 10.91 13.73
CA ALA A 251 -2.84 11.70 13.20
C ALA A 251 -3.11 12.95 14.05
N LEU A 252 -3.22 12.78 15.38
CA LEU A 252 -3.43 13.90 16.30
C LEU A 252 -2.28 14.90 16.25
N LEU A 253 -1.03 14.43 16.23
CA LEU A 253 0.16 15.26 16.10
C LEU A 253 0.17 16.05 14.78
N GLY A 254 -0.17 15.37 13.68
CA GLY A 254 -0.30 15.97 12.36
C GLY A 254 -1.33 17.10 12.31
N ALA A 255 -2.48 16.94 12.98
CA ALA A 255 -3.50 17.97 13.13
C ALA A 255 -3.04 19.14 14.02
N CYS A 256 -2.34 18.86 15.12
CA CYS A 256 -1.81 19.91 16.00
C CYS A 256 -0.86 20.87 15.27
N ARG A 257 -0.10 20.36 14.28
CA ARG A 257 0.74 21.17 13.37
C ARG A 257 -0.07 22.19 12.57
N ILE A 258 -1.26 21.84 12.11
CA ILE A 258 -2.08 22.73 11.29
C ILE A 258 -2.51 23.96 12.10
N TYR A 259 -2.83 23.77 13.38
CA TYR A 259 -3.38 24.81 14.26
C TYR A 259 -2.41 25.35 15.32
N GLY A 260 -1.12 24.95 15.27
CA GLY A 260 -0.11 25.38 16.23
C GLY A 260 -0.39 24.97 17.68
N LYS A 261 -1.07 23.83 17.92
CA LYS A 261 -1.42 23.34 19.26
C LYS A 261 -0.21 22.68 19.95
N VAL A 262 0.73 23.48 20.44
CA VAL A 262 2.01 23.02 21.00
C VAL A 262 1.83 22.00 22.12
N GLU A 263 1.08 22.34 23.18
CA GLU A 263 0.92 21.46 24.35
C GLU A 263 0.28 20.11 24.02
N LEU A 264 -0.73 20.10 23.14
CA LEU A 264 -1.39 18.87 22.69
C LEU A 264 -0.45 18.06 21.80
N GLY A 265 0.32 18.73 20.93
CA GLY A 265 1.36 18.13 20.12
C GLY A 265 2.45 17.44 20.95
N GLU A 266 2.93 18.08 22.02
CA GLU A 266 3.92 17.49 22.93
C GLU A 266 3.39 16.21 23.60
N ARG A 267 2.13 16.23 24.07
CA ARG A 267 1.51 15.03 24.66
C ARG A 267 1.39 13.90 23.64
N ALA A 268 0.90 14.19 22.44
CA ALA A 268 0.76 13.20 21.38
C ALA A 268 2.12 12.63 20.95
N MET A 269 3.14 13.48 20.83
CA MET A 269 4.51 13.07 20.51
C MET A 269 5.10 12.17 21.60
N LYS A 270 4.92 12.51 22.88
CA LYS A 270 5.41 11.67 23.97
C LYS A 270 4.82 10.26 23.91
N ARG A 271 3.50 10.15 23.70
CA ARG A 271 2.83 8.85 23.52
C ARG A 271 3.33 8.11 22.28
N LEU A 272 3.54 8.81 21.18
CA LEU A 272 4.07 8.21 19.95
C LEU A 272 5.48 7.62 20.15
N LEU A 273 6.36 8.32 20.86
CA LEU A 273 7.73 7.84 21.15
C LEU A 273 7.77 6.70 22.18
N GLU A 274 6.78 6.60 23.07
CA GLU A 274 6.61 5.45 23.97
C GLU A 274 6.31 4.17 23.16
N ILE A 275 5.61 4.28 22.03
CA ILE A 275 5.23 3.15 21.16
C ILE A 275 6.32 2.86 20.11
N GLU A 276 6.83 3.88 19.43
CA GLU A 276 7.84 3.78 18.36
C GLU A 276 9.01 4.75 18.60
N PRO A 277 10.04 4.34 19.37
CA PRO A 277 11.15 5.22 19.76
C PRO A 277 11.99 5.75 18.59
N GLU A 278 12.06 5.03 17.47
CA GLU A 278 12.93 5.34 16.32
C GLU A 278 12.26 6.18 15.21
N ARG A 279 11.02 6.66 15.42
CA ARG A 279 10.28 7.34 14.35
C ARG A 279 10.76 8.79 14.13
N GLU A 280 11.73 8.97 13.23
CA GLU A 280 12.31 10.28 12.86
C GLU A 280 11.26 11.34 12.46
N GLY A 281 10.17 10.91 11.80
CA GLY A 281 9.09 11.80 11.37
C GLY A 281 8.37 12.54 12.50
N ALA A 282 8.34 11.98 13.73
CA ALA A 282 7.70 12.62 14.88
C ALA A 282 8.42 13.89 15.32
N TYR A 283 9.76 13.89 15.31
CA TYR A 283 10.57 15.06 15.66
C TYR A 283 10.44 16.20 14.65
N ILE A 284 10.33 15.85 13.35
CA ILE A 284 10.11 16.82 12.27
C ILE A 284 8.76 17.54 12.46
N LEU A 285 7.70 16.80 12.77
CA LEU A 285 6.37 17.37 13.00
C LEU A 285 6.37 18.32 14.21
N MET A 286 7.04 17.96 15.30
CA MET A 286 7.13 18.78 16.50
C MET A 286 7.93 20.07 16.31
N SER A 287 9.10 19.98 15.64
CA SER A 287 9.90 21.16 15.29
C SER A 287 9.09 22.17 14.47
N ASN A 288 8.25 21.69 13.56
CA ASN A 288 7.36 22.53 12.77
C ASN A 288 6.23 23.17 13.61
N ILE A 289 5.65 22.45 14.57
CA ILE A 289 4.63 22.98 15.50
C ILE A 289 5.19 24.17 16.30
N SER A 290 6.39 24.00 16.88
CA SER A 290 7.02 25.04 17.72
C SER A 290 7.43 26.29 16.94
N ASN A 291 7.74 26.15 15.64
CA ASN A 291 8.04 27.29 14.77
C ASN A 291 6.80 28.09 14.35
N ILE A 292 5.62 27.46 14.31
CA ILE A 292 4.35 28.13 13.96
C ILE A 292 3.85 29.00 15.12
N SER A 293 4.08 28.63 16.38
CA SER A 293 3.64 29.43 17.54
C SER A 293 4.50 30.68 17.81
N LEU A 294 5.66 30.79 17.15
CA LEU A 294 6.59 31.92 17.27
C LEU A 294 6.38 33.03 16.23
N ARG A 295 5.35 32.91 15.38
CA ARG A 295 4.93 33.93 14.39
C ARG A 295 3.58 34.52 14.75
#